data_AF-A0A9E5HUV7-F1
#
_entry.id   AF-A0A9E5HUV7-F1
#
_cell.length_a   1.000
_cell.length_b   1.000
_cell.length_c   1.000
_cell.angle_alpha   90.00
_cell.angle_beta   90.00
_cell.angle_gamma   90.00
#
_symmetry.space_group_name_H-M   'P 1'
#
loop_
_entity.id
_entity.type
_entity.pdbx_description
1 polymer ?
#
loop_
_entity_poly.entity_id
_entity_poly.type
_entity_poly.pdbx_seq_one_letter_code
_entity_poly.pdbx_strand_id
1 'polypeptide(L)'
;MKDQPYVDTSPKVSDEIRKTTCYMCACRCGINVHLKDGKVAYIEGNRDHPVNKGVLCAKGSAGIMQVTAPSRLRAPLKRVGERGSGEFEE
;
A
#
# COMPACT_ATOMS: atom_id res chain seq x y z
N MET A 1 -21.23 14.88 -31.73
CA MET A 1 -19.90 14.78 -31.08
C MET A 1 -19.45 16.14 -30.51
N LYS A 2 -20.36 16.92 -29.89
CA LYS A 2 -20.04 18.25 -29.33
C LYS A 2 -20.35 18.38 -27.82
N ASP A 3 -20.87 17.33 -27.19
CA ASP A 3 -21.36 17.38 -25.79
C ASP A 3 -20.71 16.31 -24.89
N GLN A 4 -19.42 16.02 -25.07
CA GLN A 4 -18.73 15.17 -24.07
C GLN A 4 -18.42 16.01 -22.82
N PRO A 5 -18.82 15.55 -21.62
CA PRO A 5 -18.47 16.23 -20.39
C PRO A 5 -16.95 16.22 -20.22
N TYR A 6 -16.40 17.36 -19.79
CA TYR A 6 -15.00 17.44 -19.41
C TYR A 6 -14.77 16.61 -18.16
N VAL A 7 -13.92 15.59 -18.27
CA VAL A 7 -13.49 14.74 -17.15
C VAL A 7 -12.01 15.04 -16.90
N ASP A 8 -11.69 15.46 -15.68
CA ASP A 8 -10.30 15.48 -15.24
C ASP A 8 -9.82 14.02 -15.10
N THR A 9 -8.96 13.61 -16.03
CA THR A 9 -8.41 12.25 -16.08
C THR A 9 -7.23 12.05 -15.14
N SER A 10 -6.73 13.11 -14.50
CA SER A 10 -5.58 13.06 -13.59
C SER A 10 -5.76 13.96 -12.36
N PRO A 11 -6.82 13.75 -11.56
CA PRO A 11 -7.03 14.53 -10.34
C PRO A 11 -5.89 14.28 -9.34
N LYS A 12 -5.63 15.27 -8.48
CA LYS A 12 -4.68 15.12 -7.37
C LYS A 12 -5.19 14.04 -6.41
N VAL A 13 -4.50 12.89 -6.38
CA VAL A 13 -4.89 11.72 -5.57
C VAL A 13 -4.46 11.80 -4.10
N SER A 14 -3.54 12.71 -3.76
CA SER A 14 -2.91 12.77 -2.43
C SER A 14 -2.32 14.14 -2.09
N ASP A 15 -2.23 14.42 -0.81
CA ASP A 15 -1.75 15.68 -0.24
C ASP A 15 -0.23 15.63 -0.02
N GLU A 16 0.30 14.42 0.20
CA GLU A 16 1.70 14.16 0.48
C GLU A 16 2.19 12.89 -0.24
N ILE A 17 3.47 12.85 -0.60
CA ILE A 17 4.14 11.67 -1.17
C ILE A 17 5.38 11.34 -0.34
N ARG A 18 5.44 10.12 0.19
CA ARG A 18 6.62 9.58 0.89
C ARG A 18 7.33 8.55 0.02
N LYS A 19 8.64 8.72 -0.17
CA LYS A 19 9.48 7.75 -0.90
C LYS A 19 9.96 6.68 0.07
N THR A 20 9.80 5.41 -0.30
CA THR A 20 10.29 4.27 0.50
C THR A 20 10.56 3.04 -0.38
N THR A 21 10.88 1.92 0.24
CA THR A 21 11.25 0.67 -0.45
C THR A 21 10.20 -0.41 -0.19
N CYS A 22 9.76 -1.06 -1.27
CA CYS A 22 8.83 -2.19 -1.22
C CYS A 22 9.50 -3.44 -0.62
N TYR A 23 8.82 -4.06 0.35
CA TYR A 23 9.32 -5.25 1.05
C TYR A 23 8.56 -6.55 0.70
N MET A 24 7.74 -6.54 -0.36
CA MET A 24 6.93 -7.71 -0.77
C MET A 24 7.76 -8.87 -1.33
N CYS A 25 8.94 -8.59 -1.86
CA CYS A 25 9.88 -9.59 -2.35
C CYS A 25 11.31 -9.08 -2.18
N ALA A 26 12.29 -9.95 -2.45
CA ALA A 26 13.72 -9.63 -2.34
C ALA A 26 14.22 -8.53 -3.29
N CYS A 27 13.45 -8.15 -4.31
CA CYS A 27 13.89 -7.16 -5.31
C CYS A 27 14.03 -5.73 -4.73
N ARG A 28 13.31 -5.39 -3.65
CA ARG A 28 13.39 -4.06 -3.01
C ARG A 28 13.17 -2.89 -3.98
N CYS A 29 12.07 -2.93 -4.73
CA CYS A 29 11.69 -1.82 -5.62
C CYS A 29 11.44 -0.51 -4.84
N GLY A 30 11.83 0.63 -5.39
CA GLY A 30 11.47 1.93 -4.82
C GLY A 30 10.04 2.31 -5.17
N ILE A 31 9.33 2.88 -4.20
CA ILE A 31 7.91 3.24 -4.32
C ILE A 31 7.65 4.66 -3.82
N ASN A 32 6.68 5.31 -4.44
CA ASN A 32 6.05 6.52 -3.96
C ASN A 32 4.76 6.12 -3.25
N VAL A 33 4.63 6.48 -1.98
CA VAL A 33 3.44 6.25 -1.17
C VAL A 33 2.67 7.55 -1.08
N HIS A 34 1.49 7.56 -1.69
CA HIS A 34 0.58 8.70 -1.73
C HIS A 34 -0.30 8.68 -0.49
N LEU A 35 -0.22 9.75 0.29
CA LEU A 35 -0.95 9.94 1.55
C LEU A 35 -2.05 10.98 1.38
N LYS A 36 -3.25 10.64 1.87
CA LYS A 36 -4.39 11.53 1.95
C LYS A 36 -4.96 11.48 3.36
N ASP A 37 -5.06 12.63 4.01
CA ASP A 37 -5.53 12.74 5.40
C ASP A 37 -4.74 11.81 6.36
N GLY A 38 -3.44 11.68 6.14
CA GLY A 38 -2.54 10.81 6.91
C GLY A 38 -2.70 9.30 6.65
N LYS A 39 -3.54 8.89 5.70
CA LYS A 39 -3.76 7.48 5.34
C LYS A 39 -3.19 7.19 3.96
N VAL A 40 -2.76 5.94 3.75
CA VAL A 40 -2.25 5.50 2.43
C VAL A 40 -3.41 5.40 1.46
N ALA A 41 -3.37 6.19 0.39
CA ALA A 41 -4.40 6.24 -0.65
C ALA A 41 -3.98 5.46 -1.90
N TYR A 42 -2.70 5.57 -2.30
CA TYR A 42 -2.18 4.95 -3.51
C TYR A 42 -0.68 4.64 -3.39
N ILE A 43 -0.21 3.63 -4.13
CA ILE A 43 1.21 3.25 -4.21
C ILE A 43 1.59 3.07 -5.67
N GLU A 44 2.64 3.75 -6.09
CA GLU A 44 3.24 3.60 -7.41
C GLU A 44 4.75 3.37 -7.33
N GLY A 45 5.36 2.98 -8.44
CA GLY A 45 6.81 2.84 -8.53
C GLY A 45 7.50 4.20 -8.59
N ASN A 46 8.58 4.36 -7.84
CA ASN A 46 9.43 5.54 -7.92
C ASN A 46 10.31 5.48 -9.18
N ARG A 47 10.13 6.43 -10.11
CA ARG A 47 10.91 6.55 -11.35
C ARG A 47 12.40 6.82 -11.11
N ASP A 48 12.73 7.48 -10.01
CA ASP A 48 14.12 7.82 -9.66
C ASP A 48 14.89 6.63 -9.07
N HIS A 49 14.19 5.54 -8.71
CA HIS A 49 14.83 4.44 -8.01
C HIS A 49 15.57 3.51 -8.99
N PRO A 50 16.86 3.18 -8.73
CA PRO A 50 17.72 2.51 -9.71
C PRO A 50 17.25 1.09 -10.08
N VAL A 51 16.62 0.40 -9.13
CA VAL A 51 16.19 -1.01 -9.31
C VAL A 51 15.04 -1.15 -10.30
N ASN A 52 13.99 -0.34 -10.13
CA ASN A 52 12.72 -0.58 -10.83
C ASN A 52 12.33 0.55 -11.78
N LYS A 53 12.98 1.72 -11.71
CA LYS A 53 12.76 2.86 -12.63
C LYS A 53 11.28 3.19 -12.85
N GLY A 54 10.48 3.10 -11.78
CA GLY A 54 9.04 3.38 -11.82
C GLY A 54 8.13 2.20 -12.09
N VAL A 55 8.65 1.03 -12.52
CA VAL A 55 7.84 -0.17 -12.70
C VAL A 55 7.51 -0.79 -11.35
N LEU A 56 6.26 -1.20 -11.14
CA LEU A 56 5.82 -1.87 -9.92
C LEU A 56 4.91 -3.06 -10.26
N CYS A 57 5.15 -4.21 -9.63
CA CYS A 57 4.30 -5.38 -9.80
C CYS A 57 3.01 -5.28 -8.97
N ALA A 58 2.00 -6.09 -9.31
CA ALA A 58 0.72 -6.10 -8.62
C ALA A 58 0.82 -6.24 -7.09
N LYS A 59 1.78 -7.04 -6.59
CA LYS A 59 2.01 -7.19 -5.14
C LYS A 59 2.45 -5.87 -4.47
N GLY A 60 3.31 -5.12 -5.13
CA GLY A 60 3.79 -3.83 -4.64
C GLY A 60 2.66 -2.79 -4.65
N SER A 61 1.90 -2.73 -5.74
CA SER A 61 0.76 -1.81 -5.86
C SER A 61 -0.34 -2.12 -4.84
N ALA A 62 -0.56 -3.39 -4.51
CA ALA A 62 -1.51 -3.84 -3.48
C ALA A 62 -0.98 -3.71 -2.03
N GLY A 63 0.17 -3.08 -1.81
CA GLY A 63 0.80 -3.01 -0.49
C GLY A 63 -0.02 -2.31 0.59
N ILE A 64 -1.01 -1.51 0.20
CA ILE A 64 -2.00 -0.88 1.11
C ILE A 64 -2.70 -1.94 1.98
N MET A 65 -2.95 -3.14 1.43
CA MET A 65 -3.64 -4.20 2.16
C MET A 65 -2.85 -4.69 3.39
N GLN A 66 -1.52 -4.54 3.44
CA GLN A 66 -0.78 -4.88 4.66
C GLN A 66 -1.11 -3.96 5.84
N VAL A 67 -1.53 -2.72 5.57
CA VAL A 67 -1.83 -1.75 6.62
C VAL A 67 -3.32 -1.65 6.95
N THR A 68 -4.19 -1.90 5.97
CA THR A 68 -5.65 -1.77 6.13
C THR A 68 -6.40 -3.10 6.24
N ALA A 69 -5.75 -4.25 6.10
CA ALA A 69 -6.43 -5.55 6.17
C ALA A 69 -7.20 -5.74 7.49
N PRO A 70 -8.41 -6.31 7.44
CA PRO A 70 -9.21 -6.57 8.64
C PRO A 70 -8.56 -7.59 9.58
N SER A 71 -7.72 -8.48 9.05
CA SER A 71 -6.95 -9.48 9.80
C SER A 71 -5.67 -8.94 10.43
N ARG A 72 -5.35 -7.66 10.26
CA ARG A 72 -4.14 -7.06 10.84
C ARG A 72 -4.25 -7.02 12.37
N LEU A 73 -3.23 -7.55 13.05
CA LEU A 73 -3.13 -7.49 14.50
C LEU A 73 -3.02 -6.03 14.97
N ARG A 74 -3.82 -5.67 15.97
CA ARG A 74 -3.90 -4.31 16.55
C ARG A 74 -3.35 -4.21 17.97
N ALA A 75 -3.29 -5.35 18.67
CA ALA A 75 -2.77 -5.48 20.03
C ALA A 75 -1.97 -6.79 20.15
N PRO A 76 -1.12 -6.93 21.17
CA PRO A 76 -0.59 -8.23 21.57
C PRO A 76 -1.75 -9.19 21.85
N LEU A 77 -1.56 -10.48 21.56
CA LEU A 77 -2.57 -11.52 21.78
C LEU A 77 -1.93 -12.69 22.54
N LYS A 78 -2.56 -13.13 23.62
CA LYS A 78 -2.15 -14.28 24.43
C LYS A 78 -2.85 -15.54 23.93
N ARG A 79 -2.07 -16.57 23.61
CA ARG A 79 -2.61 -17.90 23.24
C ARG A 79 -3.26 -18.56 24.45
N VAL A 80 -4.50 -19.02 24.29
CA VAL A 80 -5.24 -19.74 25.34
C VAL A 80 -5.49 -21.22 25.01
N GLY A 81 -5.42 -21.59 23.73
CA GLY A 81 -5.55 -22.98 23.27
C GLY A 81 -4.23 -23.67 22.89
N GLU A 82 -4.37 -24.82 22.24
CA GLU A 82 -3.25 -25.54 21.61
C GLU A 82 -2.63 -24.72 20.47
N ARG A 83 -1.36 -24.99 20.15
CA ARG A 83 -0.69 -24.28 19.04
C ARG A 83 -1.33 -24.65 17.71
N GLY A 84 -1.90 -23.64 17.04
CA GLY A 84 -2.57 -23.79 15.75
C GLY A 84 -4.09 -23.69 15.83
N SER A 85 -4.71 -23.67 17.02
CA SER A 85 -6.17 -23.56 17.15
C SER A 85 -6.73 -22.18 16.75
N GLY A 86 -5.88 -21.16 16.78
CA GLY A 86 -6.31 -19.78 16.51
C GLY A 86 -7.00 -19.10 17.70
N GLU A 87 -6.98 -19.72 18.88
CA GLU A 87 -7.63 -19.20 20.09
C GLU A 87 -6.71 -18.26 20.86
N PHE A 88 -7.12 -16.99 20.93
CA PHE A 88 -6.37 -15.93 21.58
C PHE A 88 -7.29 -15.00 22.38
N GLU A 89 -6.74 -14.44 23.45
CA GLU A 89 -7.30 -13.33 24.23
C GLU A 89 -6.37 -12.13 24.11
N GLU A 90 -6.90 -10.90 24.15
CA GLU A 90 -6.11 -9.66 24.13
C GLU A 90 -5.41 -9.40 25.47
#